data_AF-A0A7L2GSY5-F1
#
_entry.id   AF-A0A7L2GSY5-F1
#
_cell.length_a   1.000
_cell.length_b   1.000
_cell.length_c   1.000
_cell.angle_alpha   90.00
_cell.angle_beta   90.00
_cell.angle_gamma   90.00
#
_symmetry.space_group_name_H-M   'P 1'
#
loop_
_entity.id
_entity.type
_entity.pdbx_description
1 polymer ?
#
loop_
_entity_poly.entity_id
_entity_poly.type
_entity_poly.pdbx_seq_one_letter_code
_entity_poly.pdbx_strand_id
1 'polypeptide(L)'
;RMVDVGGQRSERRKWIHCFENVTSIMFLVALSEYDQVLVESDNENRMEESKALFRTIITYPWFQNSSVILFLNKKDLLEEKIMCSHLVDYFPEYDGK
;
A
#
# COMPACT_ATOMS: atom_id res chain seq x y z
N ARG A 1 11.91 -18.64 4.49
CA ARG A 1 11.20 -18.83 3.20
C ARG A 1 10.55 -17.51 2.84
N MET A 2 10.68 -17.06 1.59
CA MET A 2 9.97 -15.87 1.09
C MET A 2 8.80 -16.33 0.22
N VAL A 3 7.66 -15.66 0.33
CA VAL A 3 6.48 -15.91 -0.50
C VAL A 3 6.02 -14.56 -1.03
N ASP A 4 5.89 -14.45 -2.34
CA ASP A 4 5.29 -13.28 -2.98
C ASP A 4 3.79 -13.52 -3.18
N VAL A 5 2.99 -12.52 -2.84
CA VAL A 5 1.53 -12.57 -2.94
C VAL A 5 1.03 -11.39 -3.75
N GLY A 6 0.16 -11.66 -4.73
CA GLY A 6 -0.40 -10.60 -5.57
C GLY A 6 -1.22 -9.59 -4.77
N GLY A 7 -0.96 -8.30 -4.96
CA GLY A 7 -1.66 -7.19 -4.29
C GLY A 7 -3.06 -6.86 -4.85
N GLN A 8 -3.37 -7.35 -6.06
CA GLN A 8 -4.67 -7.14 -6.73
C GLN A 8 -5.80 -7.73 -5.91
N ARG A 9 -6.97 -7.05 -5.91
CA ARG A 9 -8.11 -7.45 -5.05
C ARG A 9 -8.57 -8.88 -5.31
N SER A 10 -8.52 -9.34 -6.56
CA SER A 10 -8.85 -10.70 -6.98
C SER A 10 -7.97 -11.77 -6.31
N GLU A 11 -6.70 -11.45 -6.07
CA GLU A 11 -5.68 -12.38 -5.57
C GLU A 11 -5.65 -12.47 -4.04
N ARG A 12 -6.18 -11.46 -3.33
CA ARG A 12 -6.15 -11.40 -1.86
C ARG A 12 -6.84 -12.56 -1.16
N ARG A 13 -7.84 -13.18 -1.81
CA ARG A 13 -8.52 -14.38 -1.29
C ARG A 13 -7.55 -15.57 -1.09
N LYS A 14 -6.45 -15.60 -1.84
CA LYS A 14 -5.45 -16.68 -1.78
C LYS A 14 -4.41 -16.47 -0.67
N TRP A 15 -4.37 -15.28 -0.07
CA TRP A 15 -3.36 -14.92 0.94
C TRP A 15 -3.40 -15.81 2.18
N ILE A 16 -4.59 -16.33 2.53
CA ILE A 16 -4.77 -17.24 3.67
C ILE A 16 -3.87 -18.49 3.60
N HIS A 17 -3.49 -18.92 2.39
CA HIS A 17 -2.57 -20.04 2.20
C HIS A 17 -1.12 -19.73 2.60
N CYS A 18 -0.82 -18.47 2.93
CA CYS A 18 0.52 -17.99 3.29
C CYS A 18 0.64 -17.56 4.75
N PHE A 19 -0.41 -17.67 5.57
CA PHE A 19 -0.50 -17.06 6.90
C PHE A 19 0.07 -17.92 8.04
N GLU A 20 0.73 -19.04 7.74
CA GLU A 20 1.31 -19.91 8.76
C GLU A 20 2.76 -19.54 9.08
N ASN A 21 3.06 -19.30 10.37
CA ASN A 21 4.41 -19.04 10.90
C ASN A 21 5.16 -17.88 10.21
N VAL A 22 4.46 -16.78 9.92
CA VAL A 22 5.06 -15.60 9.28
C VAL A 22 5.94 -14.83 10.27
N THR A 23 7.24 -14.79 10.01
CA THR A 23 8.20 -14.03 10.82
C THR A 23 8.09 -12.52 10.59
N SER A 24 8.03 -12.12 9.31
CA SER A 24 7.99 -10.72 8.92
C SER A 24 7.16 -10.52 7.66
N ILE A 25 6.49 -9.37 7.58
CA ILE A 25 5.73 -8.91 6.42
C ILE A 25 6.53 -7.79 5.76
N MET A 26 6.78 -7.92 4.46
CA MET A 26 7.32 -6.83 3.65
C MET A 26 6.16 -6.22 2.86
N PHE A 27 5.77 -4.99 3.21
CA PHE A 27 4.69 -4.27 2.55
C PHE A 27 5.26 -3.19 1.66
N LEU A 28 4.94 -3.22 0.36
CA LEU A 28 5.48 -2.29 -0.64
C LEU A 28 4.40 -1.28 -1.04
N VAL A 29 4.72 0.01 -0.91
CA VAL A 29 3.86 1.12 -1.34
C VAL A 29 4.62 1.93 -2.37
N ALA A 30 3.96 2.26 -3.48
CA ALA A 30 4.48 3.20 -4.46
C ALA A 30 4.02 4.62 -4.11
N LEU A 31 4.96 5.46 -3.68
CA LEU A 31 4.68 6.85 -3.29
C LEU A 31 4.09 7.68 -4.43
N SER A 32 4.50 7.41 -5.66
CA SER A 32 4.07 8.13 -6.86
C SER A 32 2.61 7.87 -7.27
N GLU A 33 1.87 7.03 -6.54
CA GLU A 33 0.48 6.65 -6.88
C GLU A 33 -0.57 7.50 -6.12
N TYR A 34 -0.13 8.58 -5.46
CA TYR A 34 -1.00 9.49 -4.71
C TYR A 34 -2.08 10.18 -5.55
N ASP A 35 -1.88 10.33 -6.85
CA ASP A 35 -2.77 10.99 -7.81
C ASP A 35 -3.36 10.02 -8.84
N GLN A 36 -3.27 8.71 -8.58
CA GLN A 36 -3.71 7.66 -9.48
C GLN A 36 -4.92 6.91 -8.91
N VAL A 37 -5.76 6.39 -9.81
CA VAL A 37 -6.91 5.54 -9.48
C VAL A 37 -6.60 4.07 -9.76
N LEU A 38 -7.30 3.16 -9.08
CA LEU A 38 -7.15 1.72 -9.28
C LEU A 38 -7.58 1.33 -10.71
N VAL A 39 -6.89 0.36 -11.30
CA VAL A 39 -7.31 -0.22 -12.59
C VAL A 39 -8.64 -0.95 -12.44
N GLU A 40 -8.92 -1.50 -11.26
CA GLU A 40 -10.18 -2.18 -10.97
C GLU A 40 -11.35 -1.22 -10.66
N SER A 41 -11.08 0.07 -10.40
CA SER A 41 -12.09 1.05 -9.97
C SER A 41 -11.59 2.49 -10.16
N ASP A 42 -12.17 3.21 -11.14
CA ASP A 42 -11.77 4.58 -11.48
C ASP A 42 -12.10 5.63 -10.39
N ASN A 43 -12.86 5.26 -9.37
CA ASN A 43 -13.26 6.16 -8.28
C ASN A 43 -12.42 5.98 -7.00
N GLU A 44 -11.45 5.07 -7.00
CA GLU A 44 -10.66 4.74 -5.80
C GLU A 44 -9.19 5.10 -5.99
N ASN A 45 -8.67 5.97 -5.13
CA ASN A 45 -7.28 6.37 -5.12
C ASN A 45 -6.35 5.20 -4.70
N ARG A 46 -5.26 4.99 -5.43
CA ARG A 46 -4.32 3.87 -5.19
C ARG A 46 -3.56 3.96 -3.88
N MET A 47 -3.18 5.17 -3.46
CA MET A 47 -2.49 5.37 -2.18
C MET A 47 -3.46 5.20 -1.01
N GLU A 48 -4.72 5.63 -1.12
CA GLU A 48 -5.74 5.33 -0.11
C GLU A 48 -6.03 3.83 0.00
N GLU A 49 -6.13 3.11 -1.12
CA GLU A 49 -6.26 1.64 -1.11
C GLU A 49 -5.04 0.99 -0.41
N SER A 50 -3.83 1.48 -0.68
CA SER A 50 -2.61 0.99 -0.03
C SER A 50 -2.63 1.23 1.48
N LYS A 51 -3.08 2.42 1.93
CA LYS A 51 -3.27 2.75 3.35
C LYS A 51 -4.30 1.83 4.01
N ALA A 52 -5.45 1.61 3.36
CA ALA A 52 -6.52 0.74 3.86
C ALA A 52 -6.07 -0.73 3.96
N LEU A 53 -5.34 -1.22 2.95
CA LEU A 53 -4.79 -2.57 2.93
C LEU A 53 -3.71 -2.75 3.99
N PHE A 54 -2.81 -1.77 4.15
CA PHE A 54 -1.79 -1.81 5.21
C PHE A 54 -2.44 -1.90 6.59
N ARG A 55 -3.44 -1.05 6.86
CA ARG A 55 -4.22 -1.10 8.11
C ARG A 55 -4.84 -2.46 8.33
N THR A 56 -5.45 -3.05 7.29
CA THR A 56 -6.05 -4.39 7.37
C THR A 56 -5.01 -5.44 7.74
N ILE A 57 -3.85 -5.41 7.08
CA ILE A 57 -2.76 -6.37 7.32
C ILE A 57 -2.24 -6.29 8.75
N ILE A 58 -1.92 -5.10 9.25
CA ILE A 58 -1.39 -4.96 10.62
C ILE A 58 -2.43 -5.28 11.70
N THR A 59 -3.73 -5.27 11.36
CA THR A 59 -4.81 -5.65 12.28
C THR A 59 -5.14 -7.13 12.28
N TYR A 60 -4.64 -7.93 11.32
CA TYR A 60 -4.98 -9.34 11.26
C TYR A 60 -4.39 -10.11 12.45
N PRO A 61 -5.20 -10.95 13.15
CA PRO A 61 -4.72 -11.74 14.28
C PRO A 61 -3.53 -12.64 13.95
N TRP A 62 -3.48 -13.18 12.73
CA TRP A 62 -2.37 -14.01 12.24
C TRP A 62 -1.00 -13.32 12.25
N PHE A 63 -0.98 -11.99 12.26
CA PHE A 63 0.23 -11.18 12.11
C PHE A 63 0.62 -10.38 13.35
N GLN A 64 -0.09 -10.56 14.47
CA GLN A 64 0.15 -9.78 15.70
C GLN A 64 1.58 -9.91 16.24
N ASN A 65 2.23 -11.05 16.00
CA ASN A 65 3.61 -11.32 16.44
C ASN A 65 4.63 -11.17 15.30
N SER A 66 4.19 -10.85 14.09
CA SER A 66 5.06 -10.68 12.92
C SER A 66 5.64 -9.26 12.90
N SER A 67 6.91 -9.13 12.54
CA SER A 67 7.49 -7.80 12.28
C SER A 67 7.00 -7.24 10.95
N VAL A 68 6.81 -5.93 10.85
CA VAL A 68 6.37 -5.29 9.60
C VAL A 68 7.47 -4.38 9.06
N ILE A 69 7.87 -4.61 7.82
CA ILE A 69 8.85 -3.82 7.08
C ILE A 69 8.10 -3.10 5.97
N LEU A 70 8.00 -1.77 6.06
CA LEU A 70 7.33 -0.93 5.08
C LEU A 70 8.34 -0.35 4.09
N PHE A 71 8.16 -0.65 2.81
CA PHE A 71 8.94 -0.07 1.72
C PHE A 71 8.12 1.03 1.04
N LEU A 72 8.63 2.25 1.10
CA LEU A 72 8.11 3.40 0.37
C LEU A 72 8.94 3.57 -0.91
N ASN A 73 8.44 2.99 -2.01
CA ASN A 73 9.11 2.92 -3.30
C ASN A 73 8.68 4.07 -4.22
N LYS A 74 9.38 4.22 -5.37
CA LYS A 74 9.11 5.22 -6.41
C LYS A 74 9.18 6.67 -5.90
N LYS A 75 10.13 6.95 -5.01
CA LYS A 75 10.38 8.31 -4.48
C LYS A 75 10.80 9.27 -5.59
N ASP A 76 11.62 8.80 -6.51
CA ASP A 76 12.03 9.50 -7.74
C ASP A 76 10.82 10.03 -8.51
N LEU A 77 9.84 9.17 -8.78
CA LEU A 77 8.61 9.59 -9.47
C LEU A 77 7.70 10.48 -8.61
N LEU A 78 7.71 10.33 -7.29
CA LEU A 78 7.01 11.29 -6.41
C LEU A 78 7.63 12.68 -6.56
N GLU A 79 8.96 12.80 -6.48
CA GLU A 79 9.68 14.08 -6.59
C GLU A 79 9.39 14.80 -7.91
N GLU A 80 9.29 14.07 -9.02
CA GLU A 80 8.92 14.64 -10.32
C GLU A 80 7.46 15.12 -10.35
N LYS A 81 6.53 14.32 -9.80
CA LYS A 81 5.09 14.57 -9.93
C LYS A 81 4.58 15.69 -9.03
N ILE A 82 5.13 15.84 -7.82
CA ILE A 82 4.71 16.91 -6.91
C ILE A 82 4.97 18.32 -7.48
N MET A 83 5.80 18.43 -8.52
CA MET A 83 6.05 19.69 -9.23
C MET A 83 4.87 20.13 -10.12
N CYS A 84 3.98 19.20 -10.51
CA CYS A 84 2.86 19.48 -11.42
C CYS A 84 1.50 18.91 -10.98
N SER A 85 1.47 18.04 -9.96
CA SER A 85 0.28 17.41 -9.38
C SER A 85 0.34 17.58 -7.87
N HIS A 86 -0.49 18.47 -7.31
CA HIS A 86 -0.37 18.85 -5.90
C HIS A 86 -0.98 17.79 -4.97
N LEU A 87 -0.26 17.42 -3.91
CA LEU A 87 -0.72 16.43 -2.93
C LEU A 87 -2.07 16.80 -2.28
N VAL A 88 -2.31 18.09 -2.04
CA VAL A 88 -3.53 18.60 -1.39
C VAL A 88 -4.81 18.32 -2.19
N ASP A 89 -4.70 18.16 -3.52
CA ASP A 89 -5.84 17.85 -4.38
C ASP A 89 -6.37 16.42 -4.13
N TYR A 90 -5.53 15.54 -3.58
CA TYR A 90 -5.83 14.13 -3.31
C TYR A 90 -5.88 13.81 -1.81
N PHE A 91 -5.10 14.55 -1.00
CA PHE A 91 -5.01 14.41 0.44
C PHE A 91 -5.18 15.79 1.10
N PRO A 92 -6.44 16.26 1.28
CA PRO A 92 -6.71 17.62 1.77
C PRO A 92 -6.19 17.88 3.19
N GLU A 93 -5.92 16.85 3.98
CA GLU A 93 -5.32 16.98 5.31
C GLU A 93 -3.81 17.29 5.27
N TYR A 94 -3.17 17.18 4.10
CA TYR A 94 -1.77 17.53 3.94
C TYR A 94 -1.59 19.05 3.93
N ASP A 95 -1.00 19.60 4.99
CA ASP A 95 -0.84 21.04 5.20
C ASP A 95 0.52 21.59 4.73
N GLY A 96 1.39 20.73 4.20
CA GLY A 96 2.70 21.11 3.64
C GLY A 96 3.70 21.66 4.67
N LYS A 97 3.43 21.51 5.96
CA LYS A 97 4.32 21.96 7.06
C LYS A 97 5.32 20.90 7.50
#